data_AF-A0A8T2K173-F1
#
_entry.id   AF-A0A8T2K173-F1
#
_cell.length_a   1.000
_cell.length_b   1.000
_cell.length_c   1.000
_cell.angle_alpha   90.00
_cell.angle_beta   90.00
_cell.angle_gamma   90.00
#
_symmetry.space_group_name_H-M   'P 1'
#
loop_
_entity.id
_entity.type
_entity.pdbx_description
1 polymer ?
#
loop_
_entity_poly.entity_id
_entity_poly.type
_entity_poly.pdbx_seq_one_letter_code
_entity_poly.pdbx_strand_id
1 'polypeptide(L)'
;MSRCCSNLLWDVRKRSLGLDEPNVIRINYLERREFVQRLKLEATLSVHDGCVNSISWGSTGEYILSGSDDTTLVITNPYNKKVLTRIRSGHRANIFSAKFLPLTNDRHIISCSGDGVIFYTDIEKDAETNRHCQFTCHYGTAYEIMTVPNDPYTFLSCGEDGTVRWFDTRIKTSCTKEDCKDDILINCRRAATSIAICPTAPYYLAVGCSDSSVRIYDRRMLGTRATSMY
;
A
#
# COMPACT_ATOMS: atom_id res chain seq x y z
N MET A 1 -30.98 21.56 -9.01
CA MET A 1 -31.29 20.12 -8.93
C MET A 1 -29.98 19.35 -8.84
N SER A 2 -29.60 18.91 -7.64
CA SER A 2 -28.36 18.19 -7.38
C SER A 2 -28.44 16.79 -7.99
N ARG A 3 -27.61 16.54 -9.02
CA ARG A 3 -27.38 15.17 -9.49
C ARG A 3 -26.60 14.44 -8.42
N CYS A 4 -27.32 13.75 -7.53
CA CYS A 4 -26.74 12.67 -6.74
C CYS A 4 -26.21 11.65 -7.75
N CYS A 5 -24.90 11.64 -7.97
CA CYS A 5 -24.26 10.57 -8.73
C CYS A 5 -24.29 9.34 -7.84
N SER A 6 -25.40 8.62 -7.94
CA SER A 6 -25.64 7.42 -7.17
C SER A 6 -24.74 6.33 -7.78
N ASN A 7 -23.81 5.82 -6.99
CA ASN A 7 -22.89 4.79 -7.47
C ASN A 7 -23.71 3.51 -7.68
N LEU A 8 -23.92 3.14 -8.94
CA LEU A 8 -24.82 2.07 -9.32
C LEU A 8 -24.50 0.73 -8.64
N LEU A 9 -23.23 0.42 -8.37
CA LEU A 9 -22.84 -0.82 -7.67
C LEU A 9 -23.27 -0.77 -6.19
N TRP A 10 -23.08 0.38 -5.53
CA TRP A 10 -23.60 0.63 -4.19
C TRP A 10 -25.12 0.67 -4.15
N ASP A 11 -25.78 1.25 -5.16
CA ASP A 11 -27.23 1.29 -5.26
C ASP A 11 -27.82 -0.10 -5.51
N VAL A 12 -27.18 -0.92 -6.35
CA VAL A 12 -27.56 -2.31 -6.60
C VAL A 12 -27.38 -3.12 -5.31
N ARG A 13 -26.27 -2.95 -4.58
CA ARG A 13 -26.04 -3.59 -3.27
C ARG A 13 -27.03 -3.13 -2.19
N LYS A 14 -27.52 -1.89 -2.25
CA LYS A 14 -28.59 -1.40 -1.35
C LYS A 14 -29.97 -1.93 -1.72
N ARG A 15 -30.16 -2.43 -2.95
CA ARG A 15 -31.43 -2.95 -3.48
C ARG A 15 -31.51 -4.48 -3.48
N SER A 16 -30.40 -5.19 -3.27
CA SER A 16 -30.39 -6.64 -3.08
C SER A 16 -31.08 -7.02 -1.77
N LEU A 17 -32.03 -7.96 -1.84
CA LEU A 17 -32.71 -8.56 -0.70
C LEU A 17 -32.10 -9.93 -0.42
N GLY A 18 -31.54 -10.13 0.78
CA GLY A 18 -30.93 -11.38 1.21
C GLY A 18 -29.44 -11.27 1.56
N LEU A 19 -28.85 -12.37 2.03
CA LEU A 19 -27.40 -12.51 2.19
C LEU A 19 -26.80 -12.86 0.82
N ASP A 20 -26.55 -11.86 -0.01
CA ASP A 20 -25.75 -12.06 -1.21
C ASP A 20 -24.29 -12.24 -0.81
N GLU A 21 -23.63 -13.29 -1.33
CA GLU A 21 -22.19 -13.38 -1.20
C GLU A 21 -21.56 -12.10 -1.77
N PRO A 22 -20.66 -11.42 -1.03
CA PRO A 22 -20.11 -10.11 -1.41
C PRO A 22 -19.50 -10.07 -2.82
N ASN A 23 -19.09 -11.24 -3.33
CA ASN A 23 -18.44 -11.41 -4.61
C ASN A 23 -19.39 -11.62 -5.79
N VAL A 24 -20.67 -11.94 -5.59
CA VAL A 24 -21.60 -12.28 -6.70
C VAL A 24 -21.85 -11.07 -7.60
N ILE A 25 -22.09 -9.89 -7.03
CA ILE A 25 -22.22 -8.64 -7.80
C ILE A 25 -20.87 -8.27 -8.44
N ARG A 26 -19.74 -8.56 -7.77
CA ARG A 26 -18.42 -8.35 -8.38
C ARG A 26 -18.27 -9.22 -9.62
N ILE A 27 -18.44 -10.54 -9.49
CA ILE A 27 -18.21 -11.54 -10.53
C ILE A 27 -19.16 -11.36 -11.73
N ASN A 28 -20.43 -11.06 -11.48
CA ASN A 28 -21.43 -10.93 -12.56
C ASN A 28 -21.32 -9.64 -13.39
N TYR A 29 -20.58 -8.65 -12.87
CA TYR A 29 -20.50 -7.31 -13.47
C TYR A 29 -19.06 -6.83 -13.72
N LEU A 30 -18.03 -7.53 -13.22
CA LEU A 30 -16.64 -7.34 -13.65
C LEU A 30 -16.55 -7.57 -15.17
N GLU A 31 -15.88 -6.65 -15.87
CA GLU A 31 -15.56 -6.76 -17.31
C GLU A 31 -16.74 -6.69 -18.30
N ARG A 32 -17.96 -6.42 -17.82
CA ARG A 32 -19.09 -6.10 -18.71
C ARG A 32 -18.76 -4.85 -19.53
N ARG A 33 -18.82 -5.01 -20.86
CA ARG A 33 -18.53 -3.96 -21.84
C ARG A 33 -19.31 -2.68 -21.55
N GLU A 34 -20.54 -2.81 -21.06
CA GLU A 34 -21.43 -1.69 -20.75
C GLU A 34 -20.89 -0.80 -19.62
N PHE A 35 -20.13 -1.33 -18.65
CA PHE A 35 -19.48 -0.48 -17.63
C PHE A 35 -18.19 0.14 -18.15
N VAL A 36 -17.39 -0.63 -18.91
CA VAL A 36 -16.14 -0.12 -19.49
C VAL A 36 -16.44 1.04 -20.44
N GLN A 37 -17.50 0.94 -21.25
CA GLN A 37 -17.94 2.02 -22.15
C GLN A 37 -18.49 3.25 -21.41
N ARG A 38 -18.84 3.13 -20.13
CA ARG A 38 -19.33 4.23 -19.29
C ARG A 38 -18.24 4.82 -18.39
N LEU A 39 -17.00 4.38 -18.55
CA LEU A 39 -15.86 4.91 -17.80
C LEU A 39 -15.73 6.41 -18.12
N LYS A 40 -15.92 7.23 -17.09
CA LYS A 40 -15.84 8.68 -17.17
C LYS A 40 -15.29 9.22 -15.85
N LEU A 41 -14.82 10.46 -15.87
CA LEU A 41 -14.47 11.17 -14.65
C LEU A 41 -15.72 11.36 -13.78
N GLU A 42 -15.75 10.71 -12.62
CA GLU A 42 -16.85 10.80 -11.65
C GLU A 42 -16.63 11.96 -10.65
N ALA A 43 -15.40 12.14 -10.17
CA ALA A 43 -15.04 13.17 -9.20
C ALA A 43 -13.56 13.55 -9.29
N THR A 44 -13.26 14.81 -8.97
CA THR A 44 -11.90 15.30 -8.68
C THR A 44 -11.82 15.61 -7.19
N LEU A 45 -10.82 15.06 -6.51
CA LEU A 45 -10.59 15.24 -5.08
C LEU A 45 -9.36 16.14 -4.89
N SER A 46 -9.59 17.41 -4.60
CA SER A 46 -8.52 18.39 -4.34
C SER A 46 -8.05 18.28 -2.89
N VAL A 47 -7.34 17.19 -2.58
CA VAL A 47 -6.93 16.86 -1.21
C VAL A 47 -5.42 16.98 -0.99
N HIS A 48 -4.60 17.23 -1.99
CA HIS A 48 -3.15 17.36 -1.86
C HIS A 48 -2.65 18.64 -2.54
N ASP A 49 -1.51 19.14 -2.07
CA ASP A 49 -0.82 20.33 -2.61
C ASP A 49 0.38 19.94 -3.50
N GLY A 50 0.59 18.65 -3.74
CA GLY A 50 1.65 18.08 -4.59
C GLY A 50 1.15 16.90 -5.43
N CYS A 51 2.04 16.32 -6.24
CA CYS A 51 1.71 15.14 -7.05
C CYS A 51 1.33 13.96 -6.15
N VAL A 52 0.24 13.27 -6.50
CA VAL A 52 -0.18 12.05 -5.81
C VAL A 52 0.47 10.86 -6.51
N ASN A 53 1.44 10.22 -5.87
CA ASN A 53 2.17 9.09 -6.45
C ASN A 53 1.57 7.74 -6.04
N SER A 54 0.81 7.70 -4.93
CA SER A 54 0.25 6.46 -4.41
C SER A 54 -1.22 6.58 -4.09
N ILE A 55 -1.98 5.53 -4.44
CA ILE A 55 -3.35 5.30 -4.02
C ILE A 55 -3.54 3.86 -3.54
N SER A 56 -4.38 3.66 -2.53
CA SER A 56 -4.79 2.35 -2.03
C SER A 56 -6.24 2.39 -1.55
N TRP A 57 -7.05 1.45 -2.02
CA TRP A 57 -8.38 1.23 -1.44
C TRP A 57 -8.26 0.61 -0.05
N GLY A 58 -9.15 1.01 0.85
CA GLY A 58 -9.39 0.31 2.11
C GLY A 58 -10.10 -1.03 1.88
N SER A 59 -10.05 -1.91 2.87
CA SER A 59 -10.61 -3.26 2.82
C SER A 59 -12.12 -3.29 2.57
N THR A 60 -12.86 -2.28 3.02
CA THR A 60 -14.31 -2.14 2.80
C THR A 60 -14.66 -1.49 1.44
N GLY A 61 -13.68 -0.89 0.77
CA GLY A 61 -13.88 -0.06 -0.42
C GLY A 61 -14.58 1.29 -0.16
N GLU A 62 -14.77 1.67 1.11
CA GLU A 62 -15.38 2.95 1.49
C GLU A 62 -14.40 4.13 1.36
N TYR A 63 -13.12 3.90 1.66
CA TYR A 63 -12.07 4.92 1.70
C TYR A 63 -10.93 4.62 0.74
N ILE A 64 -10.26 5.68 0.30
CA ILE A 64 -8.98 5.65 -0.41
C ILE A 64 -7.94 6.33 0.46
N LEU A 65 -6.78 5.70 0.60
CA LEU A 65 -5.54 6.29 1.08
C LEU A 65 -4.76 6.85 -0.11
N SER A 66 -4.31 8.10 -0.02
CA SER A 66 -3.40 8.74 -0.97
C SER A 66 -2.12 9.22 -0.29
N GLY A 67 -0.99 9.14 -1.00
CA GLY A 67 0.31 9.67 -0.58
C GLY A 67 0.90 10.58 -1.66
N SER A 68 1.55 11.67 -1.23
CA SER A 68 1.88 12.81 -2.09
C SER A 68 3.30 13.36 -1.87
N ASP A 69 3.75 14.17 -2.83
CA ASP A 69 4.93 15.03 -2.74
C ASP A 69 4.86 16.04 -1.59
N ASP A 70 3.66 16.40 -1.14
CA ASP A 70 3.44 17.28 0.03
C ASP A 70 3.78 16.61 1.38
N THR A 71 4.34 15.40 1.34
CA THR A 71 4.75 14.56 2.48
C THR A 71 3.61 14.15 3.41
N THR A 72 2.35 14.31 2.98
CA THR A 72 1.18 13.88 3.74
C THR A 72 0.53 12.63 3.16
N LEU A 73 -0.10 11.87 4.06
CA LEU A 73 -1.05 10.81 3.72
C LEU A 73 -2.46 11.34 3.98
N VAL A 74 -3.41 11.04 3.09
CA VAL A 74 -4.80 11.46 3.26
C VAL A 74 -5.73 10.28 3.05
N ILE A 75 -6.67 10.11 3.98
CA ILE A 75 -7.76 9.12 3.85
C ILE A 75 -9.02 9.88 3.48
N THR A 76 -9.61 9.54 2.34
CA THR A 76 -10.77 10.24 1.78
C THR A 76 -11.85 9.24 1.42
N ASN A 77 -13.11 9.59 1.69
CA ASN A 77 -14.26 8.89 1.10
C ASN A 77 -14.51 9.50 -0.30
N PRO A 78 -14.23 8.77 -1.39
CA PRO A 78 -14.30 9.34 -2.73
C PRO A 78 -15.74 9.59 -3.20
N TYR A 79 -16.73 8.93 -2.58
CA TYR A 79 -18.14 9.00 -2.98
C TYR A 79 -18.82 10.27 -2.47
N ASN A 80 -18.56 10.64 -1.21
CA ASN A 80 -19.07 11.88 -0.62
C ASN A 80 -18.04 13.03 -0.65
N LYS A 81 -16.83 12.76 -1.16
CA LYS A 81 -15.72 13.71 -1.32
C LYS A 81 -15.22 14.31 0.00
N LYS A 82 -15.48 13.65 1.13
CA LYS A 82 -15.03 14.10 2.45
C LYS A 82 -13.70 13.45 2.82
N VAL A 83 -12.78 14.27 3.31
CA VAL A 83 -11.56 13.80 3.96
C VAL A 83 -11.92 13.27 5.34
N LEU A 84 -11.53 12.03 5.62
CA LEU A 84 -11.62 11.43 6.95
C LEU A 84 -10.49 11.96 7.84
N THR A 85 -9.25 11.90 7.35
CA THR A 85 -8.09 12.38 8.09
C THR A 85 -6.93 12.76 7.18
N ARG A 86 -6.04 13.63 7.69
CA ARG A 86 -4.77 14.04 7.08
C ARG A 86 -3.66 13.73 8.06
N ILE A 87 -2.64 13.01 7.61
CA ILE A 87 -1.55 12.53 8.44
C ILE A 87 -0.25 13.13 7.89
N ARG A 88 0.44 13.92 8.71
CA ARG A 88 1.84 14.30 8.43
C ARG A 88 2.72 13.09 8.71
N SER A 89 3.19 12.45 7.64
CA SER A 89 3.86 11.15 7.72
C SER A 89 5.20 11.19 8.49
N GLY A 90 5.88 12.34 8.47
CA GLY A 90 7.26 12.46 8.95
C GLY A 90 8.32 12.33 7.85
N HIS A 91 7.91 11.89 6.65
CA HIS A 91 8.78 11.87 5.46
C HIS A 91 9.27 13.28 5.12
N ARG A 92 10.50 13.36 4.63
CA ARG A 92 11.18 14.59 4.18
C ARG A 92 11.27 14.71 2.67
N ALA A 93 10.79 13.71 1.95
CA ALA A 93 10.69 13.68 0.50
C ALA A 93 9.36 13.06 0.06
N ASN A 94 9.20 12.94 -1.25
CA ASN A 94 7.98 12.48 -1.91
C ASN A 94 7.61 11.07 -1.43
N ILE A 95 6.34 10.88 -1.06
CA ILE A 95 5.81 9.55 -0.76
C ILE A 95 5.58 8.83 -2.08
N PHE A 96 6.32 7.75 -2.32
CA PHE A 96 6.20 6.94 -3.54
C PHE A 96 5.16 5.83 -3.42
N SER A 97 5.01 5.23 -2.24
CA SER A 97 4.02 4.19 -1.99
C SER A 97 3.44 4.30 -0.59
N ALA A 98 2.14 4.05 -0.48
CA ALA A 98 1.41 3.94 0.78
C ALA A 98 0.29 2.90 0.65
N LYS A 99 0.21 1.97 1.60
CA LYS A 99 -0.77 0.87 1.63
C LYS A 99 -1.36 0.69 3.02
N PHE A 100 -2.64 0.33 3.08
CA PHE A 100 -3.21 -0.24 4.30
C PHE A 100 -2.65 -1.65 4.52
N LEU A 101 -2.28 -1.95 5.76
CA LEU A 101 -1.91 -3.31 6.15
C LEU A 101 -3.20 -4.16 6.23
N PRO A 102 -3.24 -5.35 5.60
CA PRO A 102 -4.47 -6.14 5.50
C PRO A 102 -4.97 -6.59 6.87
N LEU A 103 -6.28 -6.84 7.00
CA LEU A 103 -6.88 -7.37 8.23
C LEU A 103 -6.63 -6.51 9.49
N THR A 104 -6.34 -5.22 9.32
CA THR A 104 -6.18 -4.25 10.41
C THR A 104 -7.36 -3.27 10.51
N ASN A 105 -8.47 -3.54 9.82
CA ASN A 105 -9.60 -2.60 9.68
C ASN A 105 -9.16 -1.22 9.17
N ASP A 106 -8.23 -1.19 8.21
CA ASP A 106 -7.64 0.01 7.61
C ASP A 106 -6.97 0.96 8.64
N ARG A 107 -6.60 0.42 9.82
CA ARG A 107 -5.98 1.17 10.91
C ARG A 107 -4.48 1.38 10.73
N HIS A 108 -3.81 0.39 10.16
CA HIS A 108 -2.35 0.42 10.02
C HIS A 108 -1.96 0.73 8.58
N ILE A 109 -1.04 1.67 8.42
CA ILE A 109 -0.55 2.15 7.13
C ILE A 109 0.96 1.96 7.08
N ILE A 110 1.45 1.48 5.94
CA ILE A 110 2.87 1.48 5.61
C ILE A 110 3.08 2.48 4.49
N SER A 111 4.07 3.36 4.61
CA SER A 111 4.45 4.29 3.55
C SER A 111 5.96 4.39 3.37
N CYS A 112 6.42 4.58 2.14
CA CYS A 112 7.83 4.79 1.82
C CYS A 112 8.04 6.01 0.92
N SER A 113 9.27 6.54 0.96
CA SER A 113 9.60 7.86 0.42
C SER A 113 10.96 7.90 -0.27
N GLY A 114 11.17 8.96 -1.06
CA GLY A 114 12.46 9.35 -1.64
C GLY A 114 13.59 9.58 -0.65
N ASP A 115 13.28 9.74 0.64
CA ASP A 115 14.29 9.85 1.71
C ASP A 115 14.81 8.49 2.19
N GLY A 116 14.31 7.38 1.63
CA GLY A 116 14.68 6.02 2.01
C GLY A 116 14.03 5.50 3.29
N VAL A 117 13.18 6.32 3.93
CA VAL A 117 12.49 5.96 5.17
C VAL A 117 11.19 5.23 4.85
N ILE A 118 10.85 4.27 5.69
CA ILE A 118 9.53 3.64 5.73
C ILE A 118 8.89 3.98 7.07
N PHE A 119 7.65 4.48 7.06
CA PHE A 119 6.85 4.67 8.28
C PHE A 119 5.79 3.59 8.42
N TYR A 120 5.67 3.05 9.64
CA TYR A 120 4.51 2.30 10.11
C TYR A 120 3.63 3.25 10.93
N THR A 121 2.45 3.58 10.41
CA THR A 121 1.53 4.52 11.02
C THR A 121 0.29 3.79 11.55
N ASP A 122 -0.02 3.98 12.82
CA ASP A 122 -1.30 3.62 13.41
C ASP A 122 -2.17 4.88 13.51
N ILE A 123 -3.30 4.90 12.79
CA ILE A 123 -4.17 6.08 12.71
C ILE A 123 -4.82 6.46 14.06
N GLU A 124 -4.87 5.54 15.02
CA GLU A 124 -5.42 5.80 16.36
C GLU A 124 -4.37 6.35 17.33
N LYS A 125 -3.09 6.29 16.97
CA LYS A 125 -1.99 6.83 17.78
C LYS A 125 -1.67 8.26 17.38
N ASP A 126 -1.12 9.01 18.34
CA ASP A 126 -0.70 10.38 18.10
C ASP A 126 0.51 10.45 17.16
N ALA A 127 0.74 11.64 16.62
CA ALA A 127 1.82 11.89 15.67
C ALA A 127 3.21 11.66 16.26
N GLU A 128 3.41 11.90 17.57
CA GLU A 128 4.71 11.71 18.20
C GLU A 128 5.04 10.23 18.35
N THR A 129 4.07 9.41 18.76
CA THR A 129 4.24 7.95 18.77
C THR A 129 4.56 7.41 17.37
N ASN A 130 3.81 7.84 16.35
CA ASN A 130 4.02 7.39 14.97
C ASN A 130 5.39 7.79 14.39
N ARG A 131 5.95 8.94 14.78
CA ARG A 131 7.30 9.38 14.35
C ARG A 131 8.42 8.42 14.76
N HIS A 132 8.22 7.65 15.83
CA HIS A 132 9.21 6.68 16.30
C HIS A 132 9.10 5.34 15.57
N CYS A 133 8.02 5.09 14.83
CA CYS A 133 7.77 3.87 14.07
C CYS A 133 8.34 3.96 12.64
N GLN A 134 9.65 4.18 12.54
CA GLN A 134 10.37 4.34 11.27
C GLN A 134 11.42 3.25 11.02
N PHE A 135 11.58 2.85 9.77
CA PHE A 135 12.66 2.01 9.30
C PHE A 135 13.56 2.82 8.37
N THR A 136 14.80 3.06 8.77
CA THR A 136 15.81 3.80 7.98
C THR A 136 16.83 2.84 7.36
N CYS A 137 16.38 1.62 7.04
CA CYS A 137 17.27 0.54 6.66
C CYS A 137 17.67 0.59 5.17
N HIS A 138 16.84 1.20 4.31
CA HIS A 138 17.18 1.37 2.90
C HIS A 138 18.22 2.48 2.73
N TYR A 139 19.16 2.24 1.81
CA TYR A 139 20.04 3.29 1.30
C TYR A 139 19.45 3.86 0.00
N GLY A 140 19.36 5.18 -0.09
CA GLY A 140 18.68 5.84 -1.20
C GLY A 140 17.16 5.65 -1.15
N THR A 141 16.50 5.88 -2.28
CA THR A 141 15.03 5.90 -2.36
C THR A 141 14.39 4.55 -2.02
N ALA A 142 13.31 4.54 -1.25
CA ALA A 142 12.40 3.40 -1.14
C ALA A 142 11.20 3.60 -2.09
N TYR A 143 11.08 2.73 -3.10
CA TYR A 143 10.18 2.96 -4.23
C TYR A 143 8.78 2.39 -4.02
N GLU A 144 8.67 1.16 -3.51
CA GLU A 144 7.38 0.48 -3.42
C GLU A 144 7.21 -0.25 -2.09
N ILE A 145 5.97 -0.25 -1.62
CA ILE A 145 5.48 -1.07 -0.50
C ILE A 145 4.51 -2.09 -1.06
N MET A 146 4.69 -3.34 -0.68
CA MET A 146 3.80 -4.44 -1.02
C MET A 146 3.33 -5.14 0.26
N THR A 147 2.02 -5.29 0.43
CA THR A 147 1.45 -6.07 1.53
C THR A 147 1.20 -7.50 1.10
N VAL A 148 1.30 -8.44 2.04
CA VAL A 148 1.04 -9.85 1.76
C VAL A 148 -0.45 -10.12 2.01
N PRO A 149 -1.20 -10.68 1.03
CA PRO A 149 -2.61 -11.01 1.24
C PRO A 149 -2.81 -11.90 2.47
N ASN A 150 -3.81 -11.57 3.29
CA ASN A 150 -4.18 -12.28 4.53
C ASN A 150 -3.09 -12.28 5.62
N ASP A 151 -2.10 -11.41 5.55
CA ASP A 151 -1.09 -11.24 6.60
C ASP A 151 -1.17 -9.82 7.20
N PRO A 152 -1.64 -9.69 8.46
CA PRO A 152 -1.76 -8.39 9.11
C PRO A 152 -0.47 -7.86 9.72
N TYR A 153 0.63 -8.61 9.64
CA TYR A 153 1.85 -8.30 10.37
C TYR A 153 3.03 -8.00 9.45
N THR A 154 2.99 -8.45 8.21
CA THR A 154 4.16 -8.33 7.33
C THR A 154 3.94 -7.51 6.08
N PHE A 155 5.02 -6.88 5.65
CA PHE A 155 5.07 -6.13 4.40
C PHE A 155 6.46 -6.25 3.77
N LEU A 156 6.49 -6.03 2.46
CA LEU A 156 7.70 -5.98 1.66
C LEU A 156 7.94 -4.54 1.20
N SER A 157 9.20 -4.23 0.94
CA SER A 157 9.61 -2.98 0.29
C SER A 157 10.78 -3.20 -0.65
N CYS A 158 10.92 -2.36 -1.67
CA CYS A 158 12.10 -2.30 -2.52
C CYS A 158 12.68 -0.90 -2.62
N GLY A 159 13.97 -0.81 -2.90
CA GLY A 159 14.65 0.46 -3.00
C GLY A 159 15.83 0.51 -3.97
N GLU A 160 16.41 1.71 -4.03
CA GLU A 160 17.57 2.08 -4.83
C GLU A 160 18.83 1.30 -4.45
N ASP A 161 18.93 0.88 -3.18
CA ASP A 161 19.98 -0.04 -2.68
C ASP A 161 19.94 -1.45 -3.33
N GLY A 162 18.95 -1.71 -4.17
CA GLY A 162 18.80 -2.97 -4.90
C GLY A 162 18.39 -4.13 -4.01
N THR A 163 17.78 -3.84 -2.86
CA THR A 163 17.24 -4.85 -1.96
C THR A 163 15.72 -4.89 -2.02
N VAL A 164 15.17 -6.09 -1.86
CA VAL A 164 13.80 -6.29 -1.38
C VAL A 164 13.90 -6.71 0.07
N ARG A 165 13.17 -6.00 0.95
CA ARG A 165 13.18 -6.23 2.38
C ARG A 165 11.83 -6.72 2.87
N TRP A 166 11.84 -7.63 3.84
CA TRP A 166 10.66 -8.20 4.48
C TRP A 166 10.64 -7.88 5.97
N PHE A 167 9.63 -7.13 6.37
CA PHE A 167 9.46 -6.68 7.75
C PHE A 167 8.27 -7.38 8.39
N ASP A 168 8.41 -7.70 9.68
CA ASP A 168 7.36 -8.24 10.53
C ASP A 168 7.16 -7.33 11.74
N THR A 169 5.97 -6.72 11.83
CA THR A 169 5.63 -5.74 12.87
C THR A 169 5.55 -6.37 14.27
N ARG A 170 5.48 -7.69 14.38
CA ARG A 170 5.54 -8.42 15.66
C ARG A 170 6.95 -8.52 16.22
N ILE A 171 7.96 -8.48 15.34
CA ILE A 171 9.37 -8.50 15.72
C ILE A 171 9.82 -7.08 16.09
N LYS A 172 9.50 -6.10 15.23
CA LYS A 172 9.84 -4.70 15.45
C LYS A 172 8.94 -3.78 14.64
N THR A 173 8.66 -2.60 15.18
CA THR A 173 7.90 -1.53 14.52
C THR A 173 8.78 -0.37 14.05
N SER A 174 10.10 -0.45 14.31
CA SER A 174 11.09 0.52 13.86
C SER A 174 12.48 -0.11 13.78
N CYS A 175 13.36 0.52 13.00
CA CYS A 175 14.78 0.18 12.95
C CYS A 175 15.59 1.36 12.41
N THR A 176 16.48 1.90 13.25
CA THR A 176 17.39 3.02 12.90
C THR A 176 18.86 2.60 12.85
N LYS A 177 19.11 1.28 12.78
CA LYS A 177 20.46 0.71 12.76
C LYS A 177 21.15 1.04 11.44
N GLU A 178 22.34 1.63 11.53
CA GLU A 178 23.20 1.86 10.36
C GLU A 178 23.58 0.53 9.68
N ASP A 179 23.59 0.52 8.34
CA ASP A 179 23.86 -0.67 7.50
C ASP A 179 23.08 -1.92 7.96
N CYS A 180 21.81 -1.75 8.34
CA CYS A 180 20.96 -2.87 8.75
C CYS A 180 20.74 -3.85 7.60
N LYS A 181 21.12 -5.12 7.80
CA LYS A 181 20.93 -6.23 6.84
C LYS A 181 19.90 -7.26 7.30
N ASP A 182 19.22 -6.97 8.41
CA ASP A 182 18.45 -7.97 9.13
C ASP A 182 17.20 -8.40 8.33
N ASP A 183 16.58 -7.46 7.63
CA ASP A 183 15.32 -7.63 6.90
C ASP A 183 15.52 -7.85 5.39
N ILE A 184 16.76 -7.97 4.89
CA ILE A 184 17.00 -8.19 3.45
C ILE A 184 16.53 -9.59 3.08
N LEU A 185 15.51 -9.68 2.22
CA LEU A 185 14.95 -10.92 1.69
C LEU A 185 15.60 -11.30 0.35
N ILE A 186 15.78 -10.31 -0.53
CA ILE A 186 16.38 -10.51 -1.86
C ILE A 186 17.40 -9.40 -2.11
N ASN A 187 18.59 -9.77 -2.55
CA ASN A 187 19.57 -8.83 -3.09
C ASN A 187 19.56 -8.90 -4.62
N CYS A 188 18.97 -7.89 -5.26
CA CYS A 188 18.86 -7.81 -6.72
C CYS A 188 20.15 -7.33 -7.39
N ARG A 189 21.10 -6.77 -6.62
CA ARG A 189 22.36 -6.11 -7.05
C ARG A 189 22.17 -4.84 -7.90
N ARG A 190 20.94 -4.50 -8.22
CA ARG A 190 20.49 -3.35 -9.02
C ARG A 190 19.21 -2.84 -8.38
N ALA A 191 18.95 -1.53 -8.48
CA ALA A 191 17.78 -0.90 -7.89
C ALA A 191 16.51 -1.68 -8.25
N ALA A 192 15.74 -2.03 -7.23
CA ALA A 192 14.45 -2.70 -7.39
C ALA A 192 13.38 -1.62 -7.28
N THR A 193 12.71 -1.36 -8.39
CA THR A 193 11.79 -0.21 -8.53
C THR A 193 10.33 -0.62 -8.43
N SER A 194 10.02 -1.92 -8.56
CA SER A 194 8.68 -2.41 -8.37
C SER A 194 8.64 -3.86 -7.88
N ILE A 195 7.60 -4.20 -7.12
CA ILE A 195 7.31 -5.53 -6.61
C ILE A 195 5.84 -5.87 -6.89
N ALA A 196 5.54 -7.13 -7.23
CA ALA A 196 4.17 -7.65 -7.29
C ALA A 196 4.06 -9.04 -6.68
N ILE A 197 3.05 -9.27 -5.83
CA ILE A 197 2.69 -10.61 -5.34
C ILE A 197 1.60 -11.20 -6.23
N CYS A 198 1.73 -12.49 -6.57
CA CYS A 198 0.69 -13.21 -7.30
C CYS A 198 -0.56 -13.35 -6.41
N PRO A 199 -1.73 -12.82 -6.80
CA PRO A 199 -2.92 -12.81 -5.94
C PRO A 199 -3.51 -14.22 -5.71
N THR A 200 -3.30 -15.16 -6.63
CA THR A 200 -3.80 -16.55 -6.52
C THR A 200 -2.77 -17.49 -5.92
N ALA A 201 -1.49 -17.15 -5.98
CA ALA A 201 -0.39 -17.90 -5.38
C ALA A 201 0.54 -16.93 -4.62
N PRO A 202 0.14 -16.42 -3.43
CA PRO A 202 0.84 -15.35 -2.73
C PRO A 202 2.28 -15.66 -2.28
N TYR A 203 2.77 -16.88 -2.53
CA TYR A 203 4.16 -17.24 -2.35
C TYR A 203 5.05 -16.84 -3.55
N TYR A 204 4.48 -16.58 -4.73
CA TYR A 204 5.22 -16.04 -5.87
C TYR A 204 5.30 -14.51 -5.81
N LEU A 205 6.51 -14.02 -5.99
CA LEU A 205 6.88 -12.61 -5.98
C LEU A 205 7.58 -12.26 -7.29
N ALA A 206 7.13 -11.20 -7.96
CA ALA A 206 7.82 -10.60 -9.09
C ALA A 206 8.54 -9.32 -8.64
N VAL A 207 9.76 -9.10 -9.12
CA VAL A 207 10.56 -7.91 -8.81
C VAL A 207 11.09 -7.31 -10.11
N GLY A 208 10.76 -6.04 -10.37
CA GLY A 208 11.27 -5.25 -11.48
C GLY A 208 12.55 -4.51 -11.08
N CYS A 209 13.61 -4.70 -11.86
CA CYS A 209 14.95 -4.17 -11.57
C CYS A 209 15.42 -3.18 -12.66
N SER A 210 16.28 -2.24 -12.30
CA SER A 210 16.82 -1.22 -13.21
C SER A 210 17.74 -1.77 -14.31
N ASP A 211 18.11 -3.05 -14.27
CA ASP A 211 18.83 -3.75 -15.34
C ASP A 211 17.91 -4.29 -16.44
N SER A 212 16.69 -3.75 -16.56
CA SER A 212 15.68 -4.18 -17.52
C SER A 212 15.24 -5.63 -17.35
N SER A 213 15.35 -6.19 -16.13
CA SER A 213 14.88 -7.54 -15.81
C SER A 213 13.65 -7.53 -14.90
N VAL A 214 12.79 -8.53 -15.09
CA VAL A 214 11.77 -8.95 -14.13
C VAL A 214 12.15 -10.32 -13.62
N ARG A 215 12.24 -10.48 -12.30
CA ARG A 215 12.68 -11.72 -11.66
C ARG A 215 11.53 -12.28 -10.82
N ILE A 216 11.29 -13.58 -10.94
CA ILE A 216 10.26 -14.28 -10.18
C ILE A 216 10.92 -15.12 -9.08
N TYR A 217 10.41 -15.01 -7.87
CA TYR A 217 10.89 -15.72 -6.69
C TYR A 217 9.75 -16.47 -6.00
N ASP A 218 10.06 -17.61 -5.41
CA ASP A 218 9.20 -18.25 -4.41
C ASP A 218 9.66 -17.82 -3.01
N ARG A 219 8.85 -17.01 -2.33
CA ARG A 219 9.19 -16.45 -1.02
C ARG A 219 9.36 -17.51 0.08
N ARG A 220 8.82 -18.71 -0.11
CA ARG A 220 8.98 -19.83 0.84
C ARG A 220 10.38 -20.41 0.84
N MET A 221 11.13 -20.17 -0.23
CA MET A 221 12.53 -20.58 -0.39
C MET A 221 13.51 -19.49 0.04
N LEU A 222 12.99 -18.38 0.57
CA LEU A 222 13.76 -17.23 1.01
C LEU A 222 13.57 -17.04 2.51
N GLY A 223 14.53 -16.37 3.13
CA GLY A 223 14.48 -16.03 4.53
C GLY A 223 15.30 -14.80 4.84
N THR A 224 15.13 -14.27 6.05
CA THR A 224 15.83 -13.07 6.52
C THR A 224 16.61 -13.40 7.78
N ARG A 225 17.67 -12.63 8.06
CA ARG A 225 18.43 -12.79 9.31
C ARG A 225 17.57 -12.50 10.53
N ALA A 226 16.60 -11.59 10.41
CA ALA A 226 15.65 -11.26 11.47
C ALA A 226 14.72 -12.43 11.85
N THR A 227 14.46 -13.37 10.92
CA THR A 227 13.56 -14.51 11.14
C THR A 227 14.29 -15.84 11.40
N SER A 228 15.63 -15.81 11.50
CA SER A 228 16.49 -17.00 11.71
C SER A 228 16.34 -18.10 10.65
N MET A 229 15.79 -17.78 9.48
CA MET A 229 15.74 -18.64 8.30
C MET A 229 16.77 -18.09 7.32
N TYR A 230 17.97 -18.70 7.25
CA TYR A 230 19.04 -18.27 6.35
C TYR A 230 19.61 -19.45 5.60
#